data_AF-A0A1K1MQG5-F1
#
_entry.id   AF-A0A1K1MQG5-F1
#
_cell.length_a   1.000
_cell.length_b   1.000
_cell.length_c   1.000
_cell.angle_alpha   90.00
_cell.angle_beta   90.00
_cell.angle_gamma   90.00
#
_symmetry.space_group_name_H-M   'P 1'
#
loop_
_entity.id
_entity.type
_entity.pdbx_description
1 polymer ?
#
loop_
_entity_poly.entity_id
_entity_poly.type
_entity_poly.pdbx_seq_one_letter_code
_entity_poly.pdbx_strand_id
1 'polypeptide(L)'
;MAADIGIRDAPDEGRFIAELGRQSASAWYERNGRVLRFFRVDISQALIENGVGIQLMRVALAQARLQGFLVEPACDFVTEYMRDNPETQDLLTSDGWRMLQRSDNNALTEREISVLRGIAAGLENKQIAERLGLSTETVKEHLSHAMSKLQANNRTHAVAIALKRGFLR
;
A
#
# COMPACT_ATOMS: atom_id res chain seq x y z
N MET A 1 6.48 14.18 16.65
CA MET A 1 7.91 13.91 16.38
C MET A 1 7.98 12.52 15.80
N ALA A 2 8.15 12.37 14.48
CA ALA A 2 8.35 11.05 13.89
C ALA A 2 9.71 10.54 14.38
N ALA A 3 9.73 9.37 15.03
CA ALA A 3 10.99 8.74 15.39
C ALA A 3 11.79 8.51 14.10
N ASP A 4 13.06 8.89 14.09
CA ASP A 4 13.96 8.67 12.97
C ASP A 4 14.27 7.16 12.89
N ILE A 5 13.31 6.41 12.35
CA ILE A 5 13.45 4.97 12.14
C ILE A 5 14.47 4.79 11.01
N GLY A 6 15.60 4.19 11.35
CA GLY A 6 16.65 3.84 10.39
C GLY A 6 16.12 2.86 9.37
N ILE A 7 15.88 3.35 8.16
CA ILE A 7 15.53 2.53 6.99
C ILE A 7 16.83 2.13 6.29
N ARG A 8 17.02 0.84 6.04
CA ARG A 8 18.16 0.31 5.31
C ARG A 8 17.72 -0.62 4.20
N ASP A 9 18.51 -0.69 3.13
CA ASP A 9 18.39 -1.72 2.10
C ASP A 9 19.08 -3.02 2.55
N ALA A 10 18.43 -4.15 2.31
CA ALA A 10 18.95 -5.50 2.52
C ALA A 10 18.87 -6.27 1.19
N PRO A 11 19.85 -6.09 0.29
CA PRO A 11 19.77 -6.61 -1.08
C PRO A 11 19.81 -8.14 -1.15
N ASP A 12 20.49 -8.81 -0.21
CA ASP A 12 20.51 -10.27 -0.12
C ASP A 12 19.13 -10.85 0.26
N GLU A 13 18.27 -10.03 0.85
CA GLU A 13 16.92 -10.39 1.26
C GLU A 13 15.84 -9.83 0.32
N GLY A 14 16.22 -8.98 -0.65
CA GLY A 14 15.29 -8.33 -1.57
C GLY A 14 14.30 -7.42 -0.85
N ARG A 15 14.74 -6.64 0.14
CA ARG A 15 13.85 -5.73 0.86
C ARG A 15 14.53 -4.50 1.43
N PHE A 16 13.78 -3.41 1.51
CA PHE A 16 14.08 -2.30 2.41
C PHE A 16 13.42 -2.57 3.75
N ILE A 17 14.12 -2.36 4.86
CA ILE A 17 13.64 -2.66 6.19
C ILE A 17 13.81 -1.47 7.15
N ALA A 18 12.79 -1.26 7.96
CA ALA A 18 12.75 -0.32 9.08
C ALA A 18 12.42 -1.11 10.36
N GLU A 19 13.23 -0.97 11.42
CA GLU A 19 13.05 -1.71 12.68
C GLU A 19 12.95 -0.78 13.88
N LEU A 20 12.01 -1.05 14.78
CA LEU A 20 11.88 -0.38 16.07
C LEU A 20 11.54 -1.43 17.14
N GLY A 21 12.56 -1.91 17.85
CA GLY A 21 12.42 -2.99 18.83
C GLY A 21 11.92 -4.29 18.18
N ARG A 22 10.73 -4.76 18.57
CA ARG A 22 10.10 -5.97 17.98
C ARG A 22 9.22 -5.67 16.76
N GLN A 23 9.12 -4.42 16.36
CA GLN A 23 8.26 -3.98 15.25
C GLN A 23 9.12 -3.74 14.02
N SER A 24 8.60 -4.09 12.85
CA SER A 24 9.28 -3.88 11.57
C SER A 24 8.34 -3.41 10.48
N ALA A 25 8.89 -2.70 9.51
CA ALA A 25 8.28 -2.42 8.21
C ALA A 25 9.23 -2.89 7.11
N SER A 26 8.70 -3.49 6.05
CA SER A 26 9.48 -4.04 4.94
C SER A 26 8.83 -3.73 3.60
N ALA A 27 9.62 -3.23 2.64
CA ALA A 27 9.21 -3.07 1.26
C ALA A 27 10.01 -4.07 0.43
N TRP A 28 9.33 -5.13 -0.02
CA TRP A 28 9.93 -6.25 -0.73
C TRP A 28 10.02 -5.97 -2.22
N TYR A 29 11.15 -6.34 -2.81
CA TYR A 29 11.42 -6.20 -4.22
C TYR A 29 12.13 -7.41 -4.81
N GLU A 30 11.89 -7.65 -6.10
CA GLU A 30 12.72 -8.52 -6.93
C GLU A 30 13.64 -7.64 -7.78
N ARG A 31 14.93 -7.97 -7.82
CA ARG A 31 15.91 -7.25 -8.64
C ARG A 31 16.18 -8.01 -9.94
N ASN A 32 15.84 -7.39 -11.07
CA ASN A 32 16.19 -7.88 -12.41
C ASN A 32 17.08 -6.85 -13.11
N GLY A 33 18.40 -7.04 -13.02
CA GLY A 33 19.39 -6.10 -13.55
C GLY A 33 19.28 -4.71 -12.90
N ARG A 34 18.77 -3.74 -13.67
CA ARG A 34 18.51 -2.35 -13.24
C ARG A 34 17.07 -2.09 -12.81
N VAL A 35 16.22 -3.11 -12.77
CA VAL A 35 14.81 -2.96 -12.38
C VAL A 35 14.60 -3.52 -10.97
N LEU A 36 13.98 -2.72 -10.11
CA LEU A 36 13.44 -3.13 -8.82
C LEU A 36 11.92 -3.25 -8.94
N ARG A 37 11.41 -4.48 -8.88
CA ARG A 37 9.99 -4.75 -8.89
C ARG A 37 9.49 -4.88 -7.47
N PHE A 38 8.87 -3.83 -6.94
CA PHE A 38 8.28 -3.85 -5.60
C PHE A 38 6.94 -4.59 -5.62
N PHE A 39 6.85 -5.70 -4.90
CA PHE A 39 5.67 -6.59 -4.97
C PHE A 39 4.92 -6.72 -3.65
N ARG A 40 5.45 -6.20 -2.54
CA ARG A 40 4.79 -6.25 -1.23
C ARG A 40 5.34 -5.19 -0.28
N VAL A 41 4.47 -4.60 0.54
CA VAL A 41 4.86 -3.78 1.70
C VAL A 41 4.20 -4.36 2.94
N ASP A 42 5.00 -4.76 3.93
CA ASP A 42 4.54 -5.29 5.21
C ASP A 42 4.88 -4.29 6.31
N ILE A 43 3.92 -3.91 7.15
CA ILE A 43 4.14 -2.95 8.24
C ILE A 43 3.51 -3.52 9.50
N SER A 44 4.31 -3.66 10.55
CA SER A 44 3.81 -4.09 11.85
C SER A 44 2.79 -3.08 12.37
N GLN A 45 1.71 -3.57 12.99
CA GLN A 45 0.55 -2.76 13.38
C GLN A 45 0.92 -1.48 14.16
N ALA A 46 1.90 -1.55 15.06
CA ALA A 46 2.36 -0.42 15.87
C ALA A 46 3.06 0.70 15.05
N LEU A 47 3.51 0.41 13.83
CA LEU A 47 4.21 1.35 12.96
C LEU A 47 3.31 1.98 11.89
N ILE A 48 2.10 1.47 11.68
CA ILE A 48 1.21 1.96 10.62
C ILE A 48 0.78 3.41 10.89
N GLU A 49 0.36 3.73 12.11
CA GLU A 49 -0.14 5.06 12.49
C GLU A 49 0.98 6.13 12.57
N ASN A 50 2.24 5.73 12.37
CA ASN A 50 3.40 6.61 12.45
C ASN A 50 3.91 7.05 11.05
N GLY A 51 3.19 6.72 9.97
CA GLY A 51 3.61 7.09 8.61
C GLY A 51 4.84 6.34 8.11
N VAL A 52 5.21 5.23 8.76
CA VAL A 52 6.44 4.48 8.45
C VAL A 52 6.41 3.91 7.03
N GLY A 53 5.24 3.52 6.50
CA GLY A 53 5.12 3.07 5.11
C GLY A 53 5.50 4.14 4.09
N ILE A 54 5.01 5.37 4.30
CA ILE A 54 5.35 6.53 3.46
C ILE A 54 6.85 6.84 3.56
N GLN A 55 7.40 6.83 4.78
CA GLN A 55 8.83 7.08 4.99
C GLN A 55 9.69 5.99 4.35
N LEU A 56 9.28 4.73 4.47
CA LEU A 56 9.93 3.56 3.87
C LEU A 56 10.01 3.71 2.35
N MET A 57 8.89 4.04 1.70
CA MET A 57 8.89 4.22 0.25
C MET A 57 9.66 5.46 -0.20
N ARG A 58 9.57 6.56 0.54
CA ARG A 58 10.35 7.77 0.25
C ARG A 58 11.85 7.45 0.23
N VAL A 59 12.34 6.74 1.23
CA VAL A 59 13.76 6.35 1.33
C VAL A 59 14.13 5.33 0.25
N ALA A 60 13.31 4.29 0.06
CA ALA A 60 13.58 3.25 -0.93
C ALA A 60 13.67 3.81 -2.35
N LEU A 61 12.74 4.68 -2.74
CA LEU A 61 12.73 5.31 -4.06
C LEU A 61 13.83 6.36 -4.23
N ALA A 62 14.14 7.13 -3.18
CA ALA A 62 15.30 8.04 -3.21
C ALA A 62 16.61 7.28 -3.41
N GLN A 63 16.78 6.15 -2.72
CA GLN A 63 17.94 5.29 -2.89
C GLN A 63 17.99 4.66 -4.29
N ALA A 64 16.86 4.14 -4.80
CA ALA A 64 16.76 3.63 -6.16
C ALA A 64 17.21 4.68 -7.19
N ARG A 65 16.78 5.94 -7.02
CA ARG A 65 17.20 7.07 -7.86
C ARG A 65 18.71 7.29 -7.81
N LEU A 66 19.29 7.37 -6.61
CA LEU A 66 20.73 7.60 -6.43
C LEU A 66 21.58 6.48 -7.04
N GLN A 67 21.06 5.24 -7.04
CA GLN A 67 21.74 4.07 -7.59
C GLN A 67 21.43 3.83 -9.07
N GLY A 68 20.58 4.66 -9.70
CA GLY A 68 20.22 4.53 -11.11
C GLY A 68 19.33 3.32 -11.42
N PHE A 69 18.56 2.86 -10.44
CA PHE A 69 17.55 1.82 -10.63
C PHE A 69 16.26 2.40 -11.21
N LEU A 70 15.61 1.58 -12.03
CA LEU A 70 14.22 1.78 -12.45
C LEU A 70 13.29 0.95 -11.57
N VAL A 71 12.02 1.32 -11.52
CA VAL A 71 11.03 0.78 -10.59
C VAL A 71 9.81 0.24 -11.34
N GLU A 72 9.34 -0.92 -10.89
CA GLU A 72 8.03 -1.47 -11.20
C GLU A 72 7.18 -1.56 -9.93
N PRO A 73 6.09 -0.78 -9.81
CA PRO A 73 5.22 -0.78 -8.64
C PRO A 73 4.18 -1.90 -8.76
N ALA A 74 4.60 -3.14 -8.51
CA ALA A 74 3.78 -4.34 -8.69
C ALA A 74 2.80 -4.64 -7.54
N CYS A 75 2.65 -3.74 -6.56
CA CYS A 75 1.65 -3.84 -5.51
C CYS A 75 0.95 -2.50 -5.26
N ASP A 76 -0.30 -2.58 -4.80
CA ASP A 76 -1.20 -1.43 -4.68
C ASP A 76 -0.60 -0.28 -3.87
N PHE A 77 0.04 -0.58 -2.74
CA PHE A 77 0.66 0.44 -1.89
C PHE A 77 1.69 1.27 -2.65
N VAL A 78 2.58 0.61 -3.40
CA VAL A 78 3.64 1.30 -4.15
C VAL A 78 3.07 1.99 -5.37
N THR A 79 2.08 1.38 -6.04
CA THR A 79 1.40 2.01 -7.17
C THR A 79 0.71 3.30 -6.75
N GLU A 80 -0.04 3.26 -5.65
CA GLU A 80 -0.75 4.41 -5.09
C GLU A 80 0.22 5.47 -4.60
N TYR A 81 1.26 5.08 -3.86
CA TYR A 81 2.31 6.00 -3.44
C TYR A 81 2.93 6.74 -4.63
N MET A 82 3.33 6.04 -5.69
CA MET A 82 3.96 6.69 -6.86
C MET A 82 2.97 7.52 -7.69
N ARG A 83 1.67 7.21 -7.62
CA ARG A 83 0.63 8.01 -8.26
C ARG A 83 0.44 9.35 -7.53
N ASP A 84 0.38 9.30 -6.21
CA ASP A 84 0.20 10.48 -5.35
C ASP A 84 1.47 11.34 -5.23
N ASN A 85 2.62 10.81 -5.64
CA ASN A 85 3.91 11.49 -5.64
C ASN A 85 4.53 11.49 -7.06
N PRO A 86 4.07 12.37 -7.97
CA PRO A 86 4.48 12.37 -9.38
C PRO A 86 5.98 12.55 -9.61
N GLU A 87 6.69 13.16 -8.66
CA GLU A 87 8.15 13.30 -8.69
C GLU A 87 8.90 11.96 -8.58
N THR A 88 8.21 10.86 -8.31
CA THR A 88 8.76 9.49 -8.31
C THR A 88 8.58 8.77 -9.64
N GLN A 89 7.76 9.31 -10.55
CA GLN A 89 7.41 8.66 -11.80
C GLN A 89 8.56 8.69 -12.83
N ASP A 90 9.60 9.50 -12.60
CA ASP A 90 10.87 9.46 -13.32
C ASP A 90 11.60 8.11 -13.19
N LEU A 91 11.31 7.35 -12.13
CA LEU A 91 11.90 6.03 -11.89
C LEU A 91 11.20 4.90 -12.65
N LEU A 92 10.01 5.13 -13.21
CA LEU A 92 9.21 4.05 -13.76
C LEU A 92 9.81 3.46 -15.04
N THR A 93 9.84 2.13 -15.14
CA THR A 93 10.04 1.45 -16.43
C THR A 93 8.81 1.67 -17.33
N SER A 94 8.92 1.32 -18.62
CA SER A 94 7.73 1.27 -19.50
C SER A 94 6.64 0.33 -18.97
N ASP A 95 7.04 -0.77 -18.32
CA ASP A 95 6.13 -1.70 -17.66
C ASP A 95 5.56 -1.11 -16.37
N GLY A 96 6.38 -0.37 -15.61
CA GLY A 96 5.95 0.37 -14.42
C GLY A 96 4.90 1.44 -14.72
N TRP A 97 5.06 2.17 -15.83
CA TRP A 97 4.03 3.09 -16.34
C TRP A 97 2.72 2.36 -16.65
N ARG A 98 2.79 1.17 -17.28
CA ARG A 98 1.61 0.35 -17.53
C ARG A 98 0.96 -0.15 -16.23
N MET A 99 1.72 -0.46 -15.18
CA MET A 99 1.16 -0.84 -13.88
C MET A 99 0.44 0.34 -13.21
N LEU A 100 1.07 1.52 -13.22
CA LEU A 100 0.49 2.75 -12.67
C LEU A 100 -0.86 3.09 -13.30
N GLN A 101 -0.98 2.90 -14.62
CA GLN A 101 -2.21 3.09 -15.40
C GLN A 101 -3.19 1.91 -15.25
N ARG A 102 -2.70 0.67 -15.07
CA ARG A 102 -3.57 -0.51 -14.92
C ARG A 102 -4.31 -0.54 -13.60
N SER A 103 -3.81 0.13 -12.58
CA SER A 103 -4.55 0.37 -11.33
C SER A 103 -5.74 1.33 -11.51
N ASP A 104 -6.03 1.77 -12.75
CA ASP A 104 -7.31 2.36 -13.14
C ASP A 104 -8.38 1.31 -13.49
N ASN A 105 -8.05 0.01 -13.47
CA ASN A 105 -9.07 -1.01 -13.37
C ASN A 105 -9.67 -0.95 -11.97
N ASN A 106 -10.89 -0.45 -11.93
CA ASN A 106 -11.81 -0.22 -10.82
C ASN A 106 -12.12 -1.43 -9.90
N ALA A 107 -11.23 -2.43 -9.87
CA ALA A 107 -11.28 -3.61 -9.04
C ALA A 107 -10.80 -3.26 -7.64
N LEU A 108 -11.61 -3.64 -6.66
CA LEU A 108 -11.23 -3.54 -5.27
C LEU A 108 -10.13 -4.55 -4.95
N THR A 109 -9.19 -4.15 -4.10
CA THR A 109 -8.16 -5.05 -3.58
C THR A 109 -8.75 -6.04 -2.59
N GLU A 110 -8.08 -7.16 -2.31
CA GLU A 110 -8.56 -8.12 -1.30
C GLU A 110 -8.71 -7.49 0.08
N ARG A 111 -7.85 -6.51 0.42
CA ARG A 111 -7.93 -5.78 1.69
C ARG A 111 -9.13 -4.84 1.72
N GLU A 112 -9.38 -4.11 0.64
CA GLU A 112 -10.57 -3.27 0.50
C GLU A 112 -11.85 -4.10 0.57
N ILE A 113 -11.89 -5.25 -0.10
CA ILE A 113 -13.00 -6.21 -0.03
C ILE A 113 -13.20 -6.72 1.40
N SER A 114 -12.11 -7.06 2.10
CA SER A 114 -12.16 -7.55 3.48
C SER A 114 -12.70 -6.48 4.44
N VAL A 115 -12.29 -5.22 4.26
CA VAL A 115 -12.83 -4.08 5.01
C VAL A 115 -14.30 -3.89 4.72
N LEU A 116 -14.70 -3.83 3.44
CA LEU A 116 -16.10 -3.69 3.05
C LEU A 116 -16.99 -4.84 3.54
N ARG A 117 -16.46 -6.07 3.61
CA ARG A 117 -17.16 -7.23 4.20
C ARG A 117 -17.39 -7.06 5.70
N GLY A 118 -16.40 -6.52 6.43
CA GLY A 118 -16.57 -6.17 7.83
C GLY A 118 -17.65 -5.10 8.04
N ILE A 119 -17.67 -4.08 7.18
CA ILE A 119 -18.70 -3.04 7.21
C ILE A 119 -20.09 -3.61 6.90
N ALA A 120 -20.19 -4.50 5.91
CA ALA A 120 -21.44 -5.19 5.57
C ALA A 120 -21.96 -6.07 6.72
N ALA A 121 -21.05 -6.59 7.55
CA ALA A 121 -21.38 -7.33 8.76
C ALA A 121 -21.72 -6.43 9.97
N GLY A 122 -21.78 -5.10 9.79
CA GLY A 122 -22.11 -4.14 10.84
C GLY A 122 -20.96 -3.81 11.79
N LEU A 123 -19.72 -4.17 11.45
CA LEU A 123 -18.57 -3.93 12.32
C LEU A 123 -18.08 -2.47 12.24
N GLU A 124 -17.63 -1.96 13.38
CA GLU A 124 -16.92 -0.68 13.47
C GLU A 124 -15.45 -0.84 13.02
N ASN A 125 -14.82 0.27 12.63
CA ASN A 125 -13.45 0.25 12.12
C ASN A 125 -12.46 -0.40 13.09
N LYS A 126 -12.67 -0.24 14.41
CA LYS A 126 -11.87 -0.87 15.46
C LYS A 126 -12.00 -2.40 15.46
N GLN A 127 -13.22 -2.91 15.33
CA GLN A 127 -13.48 -4.35 15.27
C GLN A 127 -12.94 -4.97 13.97
N ILE A 128 -13.05 -4.25 12.85
CA ILE A 128 -12.47 -4.66 11.57
C ILE A 128 -10.95 -4.70 11.67
N ALA A 129 -10.34 -3.67 12.27
CA ALA A 129 -8.90 -3.57 12.49
C ALA A 129 -8.38 -4.76 13.31
N GLU A 130 -9.03 -5.05 14.45
CA GLU A 130 -8.70 -6.22 15.28
C GLU A 130 -8.82 -7.54 14.51
N ARG A 131 -9.90 -7.73 13.74
CA ARG A 131 -10.15 -8.96 12.99
C ARG A 131 -9.18 -9.19 11.83
N LEU A 132 -8.70 -8.11 11.21
CA LEU A 132 -7.79 -8.17 10.05
C LEU A 132 -6.31 -8.02 10.42
N GLY A 133 -6.00 -7.79 11.71
CA GLY A 133 -4.64 -7.51 12.18
C GLY A 133 -4.10 -6.15 11.68
N LEU A 134 -4.97 -5.16 11.52
CA LEU A 134 -4.65 -3.82 11.00
C LEU A 134 -4.82 -2.75 12.09
N SER A 135 -4.38 -1.52 11.84
CA SER A 135 -4.75 -0.38 12.70
C SER A 135 -6.08 0.21 12.27
N THR A 136 -6.70 1.01 13.14
CA THR A 136 -7.96 1.70 12.78
C THR A 136 -7.75 2.69 11.63
N GLU A 137 -6.57 3.32 11.58
CA GLU A 137 -6.20 4.24 10.52
C GLU A 137 -6.00 3.50 9.19
N THR A 138 -5.36 2.33 9.19
CA THR A 138 -5.23 1.50 7.97
C THR A 138 -6.59 1.08 7.43
N VAL A 139 -7.56 0.78 8.31
CA VAL A 139 -8.92 0.44 7.89
C VAL A 139 -9.61 1.65 7.27
N LYS A 140 -9.42 2.87 7.80
CA LYS A 140 -9.96 4.08 7.20
C LYS A 140 -9.33 4.36 5.83
N GLU A 141 -8.03 4.16 5.70
CA GLU A 141 -7.29 4.34 4.46
C GLU A 141 -7.80 3.37 3.37
N HIS A 142 -7.84 2.07 3.66
CA HIS A 142 -8.44 1.08 2.76
C HIS A 142 -9.91 1.39 2.43
N LEU A 143 -10.71 1.85 3.41
CA LEU A 143 -12.08 2.26 3.15
C LEU A 143 -12.15 3.50 2.24
N SER A 144 -11.27 4.48 2.42
CA SER A 144 -11.16 5.66 1.58
C SER A 144 -10.84 5.29 0.14
N HIS A 145 -9.86 4.40 -0.06
CA HIS A 145 -9.44 3.96 -1.39
C HIS A 145 -10.55 3.13 -2.05
N ALA A 146 -11.18 2.23 -1.29
CA ALA A 146 -12.35 1.48 -1.75
C ALA A 146 -13.50 2.42 -2.16
N MET A 147 -13.79 3.44 -1.36
CA MET A 147 -14.83 4.44 -1.65
C MET A 147 -14.49 5.26 -2.90
N SER A 148 -13.24 5.68 -3.05
CA SER A 148 -12.76 6.41 -4.23
C SER A 148 -12.93 5.57 -5.51
N LYS A 149 -12.46 4.32 -5.50
CA LYS A 149 -12.63 3.36 -6.61
C LYS A 149 -14.11 3.11 -6.92
N LEU A 150 -14.93 2.88 -5.90
CA LEU A 150 -16.36 2.67 -6.12
C LEU A 150 -17.12 3.93 -6.51
N GLN A 151 -16.51 5.12 -6.42
CA GLN A 151 -17.18 6.42 -6.52
C GLN A 151 -18.33 6.54 -5.52
N ALA A 152 -18.09 6.08 -4.29
CA ALA A 152 -19.07 6.02 -3.23
C ALA A 152 -19.00 7.23 -2.31
N ASN A 153 -20.13 7.91 -2.14
CA ASN A 153 -20.26 9.07 -1.24
C ASN A 153 -20.14 8.74 0.26
N ASN A 154 -20.35 7.49 0.68
CA ASN A 154 -20.19 7.05 2.07
C ASN A 154 -19.98 5.52 2.14
N ARG A 155 -19.62 5.00 3.32
CA ARG A 155 -19.33 3.57 3.54
C ARG A 155 -20.52 2.65 3.23
N THR A 156 -21.75 3.09 3.50
CA THR A 156 -22.96 2.30 3.20
C THR A 156 -23.18 2.22 1.70
N HIS A 157 -22.99 3.34 1.00
CA HIS A 157 -23.03 3.40 -0.47
C HIS A 157 -21.94 2.52 -1.09
N ALA A 158 -20.74 2.50 -0.51
CA ALA A 158 -19.65 1.63 -0.96
C ALA A 158 -20.00 0.14 -0.86
N VAL A 159 -20.56 -0.30 0.28
CA VAL A 159 -21.04 -1.68 0.44
C VAL A 159 -22.13 -2.03 -0.58
N ALA A 160 -23.09 -1.13 -0.82
CA ALA A 160 -24.15 -1.35 -1.79
C ALA A 160 -23.60 -1.52 -3.22
N ILE A 161 -22.64 -0.69 -3.63
CA ILE A 161 -21.99 -0.82 -4.94
C ILE A 161 -21.17 -2.12 -5.00
N ALA A 162 -20.46 -2.48 -3.93
CA ALA A 162 -19.63 -3.68 -3.88
C ALA A 162 -20.46 -4.98 -3.99
N LEU A 163 -21.65 -5.02 -3.37
CA LEU A 163 -22.64 -6.09 -3.55
C LEU A 163 -23.17 -6.11 -4.99
N LYS A 164 -23.59 -4.96 -5.53
CA LYS A 164 -24.14 -4.85 -6.90
C LYS A 164 -23.14 -5.28 -7.97
N ARG A 165 -21.84 -4.99 -7.77
CA ARG A 165 -20.75 -5.36 -8.69
C ARG A 165 -20.19 -6.77 -8.42
N GLY A 166 -20.69 -7.50 -7.43
CA GLY A 166 -20.30 -8.88 -7.13
C GLY A 166 -18.96 -9.06 -6.40
N PHE A 167 -18.39 -7.99 -5.85
CA PHE A 167 -17.18 -8.04 -5.01
C PHE A 167 -17.47 -8.61 -3.61
N LEU A 168 -18.70 -8.40 -3.12
CA LEU A 168 -19.24 -9.02 -1.92
C LEU A 168 -20.32 -10.03 -2.33
N ARG A 169 -20.39 -11.15 -1.61
CA ARG A 169 -21.39 -12.21 -1.75
C ARG A 169 -22.01 -12.49 -0.40
#